data_AF-A0A924RVW2-F1
#
_entry.id   AF-A0A924RVW2-F1
#
_cell.length_a   1.000
_cell.length_b   1.000
_cell.length_c   1.000
_cell.angle_alpha   90.00
_cell.angle_beta   90.00
_cell.angle_gamma   90.00
#
_symmetry.space_group_name_H-M   'P 1'
#
loop_
_entity.id
_entity.type
_entity.pdbx_description
1 polymer ?
#
loop_
_entity_poly.entity_id
_entity_poly.type
_entity_poly.pdbx_seq_one_letter_code
_entity_poly.pdbx_strand_id
1 'polypeptide(L)'
;MQLLKNKYSIAIIFATLVISCNKGITERTIPDFEPTTTDALGGSWKTIVLANGSEPLIAAPDAVTSAAYQAELTNITQLQNNLSTADKQLIDDWKSSGIIKWNTLARELVAKYNLPPEANADGTYPVPSAANPAGYPKFPFANPPYASRAYAYLHVAIYDALVSCWKYKYQYNRKAPSTNDTKIKALETIQSDLPSYPSDDAVVAQVSFRLLKTFFPLDSALQLQMANNQKKAKLLSGAASATDIAAGEAIANFVADKVLARSKTDGMGGSVGNPTLWAQLESGAAINGTSLPWKSLEIPARPPMLPYFGNVKLWNMNAFQRDSARPAAPPAIGSIAFTKALDEVRSYDRTGNSTTWKIALFWGDGVGSYTPPGHWNEIACNIIAANELNELRTARTLSLLNMAINDAGVCCWDTKTYYYYPRPSQIDGSIKTIGTPNFPSYTSGHSTFSGAAATVLSYIFPQEKTTLEAMAMQASESRIYGGIHYRFDCEVGLVCGNGIGSFSVKRGKADGSN
;
A
#
# COMPACT_ATOMS: atom_id res chain seq x y z
N MET A 1 -15.60 -81.40 12.52
CA MET A 1 -15.25 -81.63 11.10
C MET A 1 -15.74 -80.43 10.31
N GLN A 2 -14.86 -79.79 9.53
CA GLN A 2 -15.10 -78.61 8.64
C GLN A 2 -15.41 -77.28 9.36
N LEU A 3 -14.92 -76.11 8.95
CA LEU A 3 -14.02 -75.69 7.88
C LEU A 3 -13.50 -74.28 8.23
N LEU A 4 -12.20 -74.06 8.02
CA LEU A 4 -11.52 -72.75 8.10
C LEU A 4 -12.16 -71.71 7.18
N LYS A 5 -12.36 -70.49 7.67
CA LYS A 5 -12.26 -69.24 6.88
C LYS A 5 -11.65 -68.13 7.72
N ASN A 6 -10.32 -67.98 7.63
CA ASN A 6 -9.61 -66.78 8.03
C ASN A 6 -10.10 -65.59 7.19
N LYS A 7 -10.71 -64.60 7.85
CA LYS A 7 -10.95 -63.28 7.25
C LYS A 7 -9.86 -62.33 7.74
N TYR A 8 -8.89 -62.07 6.89
CA TYR A 8 -7.96 -60.95 7.06
C TYR A 8 -8.76 -59.65 6.95
N SER A 9 -8.88 -58.92 8.06
CA SER A 9 -9.39 -57.55 8.04
C SER A 9 -8.20 -56.63 7.81
N ILE A 10 -8.02 -56.18 6.57
CA ILE A 10 -7.08 -55.11 6.23
C ILE A 10 -7.74 -53.81 6.66
N ALA A 11 -7.30 -53.26 7.79
CA ALA A 11 -7.64 -51.90 8.17
C ALA A 11 -6.89 -50.93 7.26
N ILE A 12 -7.57 -50.42 6.22
CA ILE A 12 -7.07 -49.31 5.41
C ILE A 12 -7.26 -48.05 6.25
N ILE A 13 -6.18 -47.62 6.92
CA ILE A 13 -6.10 -46.30 7.54
C ILE A 13 -6.04 -45.29 6.40
N PHE A 14 -7.18 -44.64 6.10
CA PHE A 14 -7.18 -43.43 5.29
C PHE A 14 -6.51 -42.32 6.12
N ALA A 15 -5.21 -42.13 5.91
CA ALA A 15 -4.54 -40.92 6.32
C ALA A 15 -5.11 -39.78 5.47
N THR A 16 -6.06 -39.05 6.03
CA THR A 16 -6.51 -37.76 5.50
C THR A 16 -5.32 -36.80 5.58
N LEU A 17 -4.60 -36.70 4.45
CA LEU A 17 -3.68 -35.59 4.21
C LEU A 17 -4.50 -34.31 4.24
N VAL A 18 -4.54 -33.66 5.41
CA VAL A 18 -4.96 -32.27 5.53
C VAL A 18 -3.87 -31.45 4.87
N ILE A 19 -3.94 -31.32 3.54
CA ILE A 19 -3.18 -30.31 2.82
C ILE A 19 -3.82 -28.98 3.22
N SER A 20 -3.29 -28.39 4.28
CA SER A 20 -3.51 -26.98 4.57
C SER A 20 -3.01 -26.22 3.34
N CYS A 21 -3.94 -25.77 2.49
CA CYS A 21 -3.61 -24.81 1.46
C CYS A 21 -3.03 -23.59 2.19
N ASN A 22 -1.72 -23.38 2.07
CA ASN A 22 -1.10 -22.18 2.58
C ASN A 22 -1.74 -21.00 1.84
N LYS A 23 -2.67 -20.30 2.51
CA LYS A 23 -3.27 -19.06 2.02
C LYS A 23 -2.32 -17.86 2.16
N GLY A 24 -1.07 -18.10 2.54
CA GLY A 24 -0.03 -17.08 2.57
C GLY A 24 0.21 -16.53 1.16
N ILE A 25 0.27 -15.21 1.06
CA ILE A 25 0.80 -14.57 -0.12
C ILE A 25 2.28 -14.93 -0.19
N THR A 26 2.70 -15.53 -1.30
CA THR A 26 4.13 -15.74 -1.54
C THR A 26 4.71 -14.44 -2.06
N GLU A 27 5.25 -13.64 -1.14
CA GLU A 27 6.01 -12.45 -1.49
C GLU A 27 7.34 -12.84 -2.13
N ARG A 28 7.73 -12.14 -3.20
CA ARG A 28 9.07 -12.34 -3.77
C ARG A 28 10.10 -11.81 -2.79
N THR A 29 11.08 -12.65 -2.46
CA THR A 29 12.23 -12.22 -1.66
C THR A 29 13.04 -11.22 -2.46
N ILE A 30 13.11 -9.99 -1.97
CA ILE A 30 13.99 -8.95 -2.51
C ILE A 30 15.38 -9.17 -1.88
N PRO A 31 16.45 -9.31 -2.68
CA PRO A 31 17.79 -9.47 -2.15
C PRO A 31 18.24 -8.20 -1.41
N ASP A 32 19.12 -8.37 -0.43
CA ASP A 32 19.78 -7.24 0.22
C ASP A 32 20.64 -6.48 -0.79
N PHE A 33 20.73 -5.16 -0.64
CA PHE A 33 21.50 -4.29 -1.52
C PHE A 33 22.14 -3.14 -0.74
N GLU A 34 23.25 -2.63 -1.27
CA GLU A 34 24.04 -1.52 -0.70
C GLU A 34 23.61 -0.20 -1.33
N PRO A 35 23.14 0.80 -0.56
CA PRO A 35 22.71 2.05 -1.16
C PRO A 35 23.84 2.84 -1.85
N THR A 36 23.55 3.39 -3.03
CA THR A 36 24.56 4.09 -3.86
C THR A 36 24.92 5.51 -3.37
N THR A 37 24.08 6.13 -2.53
CA THR A 37 24.29 7.50 -2.04
C THR A 37 23.74 7.67 -0.61
N THR A 38 24.24 8.66 0.13
CA THR A 38 23.75 9.00 1.49
C THR A 38 22.79 10.20 1.52
N ASP A 39 22.69 10.96 0.43
CA ASP A 39 21.87 12.17 0.31
C ASP A 39 22.08 13.18 1.45
N ALA A 40 23.31 13.70 1.60
CA ALA A 40 23.65 14.59 2.71
C ALA A 40 22.77 15.86 2.85
N LEU A 41 22.17 16.31 1.75
CA LEU A 41 21.25 17.45 1.73
C LEU A 41 19.77 17.04 1.93
N GLY A 42 19.50 15.77 2.22
CA GLY A 42 18.16 15.21 2.39
C GLY A 42 17.28 15.92 3.41
N GLY A 43 17.90 16.51 4.43
CA GLY A 43 17.20 17.28 5.46
C GLY A 43 16.64 18.62 4.99
N SER A 44 17.00 19.06 3.79
CA SER A 44 16.50 20.28 3.15
C SER A 44 15.35 20.03 2.16
N TRP A 45 15.02 18.75 1.90
CA TRP A 45 13.92 18.41 0.99
C TRP A 45 12.58 18.88 1.56
N LYS A 46 11.64 19.18 0.67
CA LYS A 46 10.31 19.65 1.06
C LYS A 46 9.49 18.50 1.63
N THR A 47 9.03 18.68 2.85
CA THR A 47 8.07 17.80 3.53
C THR A 47 6.66 17.94 2.94
N ILE A 48 5.80 16.97 3.25
CA ILE A 48 4.42 16.85 2.75
C ILE A 48 3.40 17.41 3.73
N VAL A 49 3.48 17.01 5.00
CA VAL A 49 2.59 17.40 6.11
C VAL A 49 3.30 18.34 7.07
N LEU A 50 4.58 18.10 7.36
CA LEU A 50 5.38 19.00 8.18
C LEU A 50 5.62 20.33 7.47
N ALA A 51 5.88 21.38 8.25
CA ALA A 51 6.29 22.67 7.71
C ALA A 51 7.69 22.62 7.07
N ASN A 52 8.60 21.85 7.65
CA ASN A 52 9.95 21.53 7.14
C ASN A 52 10.58 20.47 8.06
N GLY A 53 11.80 20.01 7.75
CA GLY A 53 12.51 19.03 8.57
C GLY A 53 12.88 19.48 10.00
N SER A 54 12.74 20.78 10.33
CA SER A 54 13.10 21.35 11.65
C SER A 54 11.92 21.47 12.61
N GLU A 55 10.70 21.58 12.09
CA GLU A 55 9.73 20.54 12.38
C GLU A 55 9.66 20.02 13.85
N PRO A 56 9.88 18.70 14.02
CA PRO A 56 10.14 18.12 15.33
C PRO A 56 11.41 18.74 15.93
N LEU A 57 11.33 19.25 17.15
CA LEU A 57 12.49 19.78 17.88
C LEU A 57 13.26 18.63 18.54
N ILE A 58 14.49 18.38 18.08
CA ILE A 58 15.38 17.34 18.61
C ILE A 58 16.62 18.00 19.22
N ALA A 59 16.86 17.72 20.50
CA ALA A 59 18.01 18.24 21.24
C ALA A 59 19.34 17.76 20.64
N ALA A 60 20.42 18.48 20.93
CA ALA A 60 21.75 17.97 20.60
C ALA A 60 22.02 16.69 21.41
N PRO A 61 22.68 15.68 20.81
CA PRO A 61 23.10 14.52 21.56
C PRO A 61 24.21 14.91 22.55
N ASP A 62 24.32 14.17 23.66
CA ASP A 62 25.47 14.32 24.55
C ASP A 62 26.78 14.10 23.80
N ALA A 63 27.83 14.79 24.23
CA ALA A 63 29.17 14.63 23.67
C ALA A 63 29.61 13.16 23.77
N VAL A 64 30.32 12.67 22.75
CA VAL A 64 30.79 11.27 22.72
C VAL A 64 31.74 10.95 23.88
N THR A 65 32.36 11.97 24.50
CA THR A 65 33.22 11.85 25.69
C THR A 65 32.46 11.90 27.01
N SER A 66 31.14 12.14 27.00
CA SER A 66 30.33 12.25 28.20
C SER A 66 30.20 10.91 28.92
N ALA A 67 30.07 10.95 30.26
CA ALA A 67 29.87 9.75 31.06
C ALA A 67 28.59 8.98 30.67
N ALA A 68 27.53 9.71 30.30
CA ALA A 68 26.27 9.11 29.86
C ALA A 68 26.44 8.31 28.56
N TYR A 69 27.04 8.90 27.52
CA TYR A 69 27.26 8.19 26.26
C TYR A 69 28.26 7.03 26.41
N GLN A 70 29.32 7.20 27.20
CA GLN A 70 30.28 6.13 27.49
C GLN A 70 29.63 4.92 28.20
N ALA A 71 28.62 5.15 29.05
CA ALA A 71 27.82 4.09 29.64
C ALA A 71 26.98 3.34 28.60
N GLU A 72 26.41 4.05 27.60
CA GLU A 72 25.71 3.41 26.48
C GLU A 72 26.65 2.53 25.64
N LEU A 73 27.87 3.00 25.34
CA LEU A 73 28.87 2.22 24.60
C LEU A 73 29.30 0.96 25.37
N THR A 74 29.46 1.08 26.68
CA THR A 74 29.74 -0.07 27.56
C THR A 74 28.60 -1.09 27.51
N ASN A 75 27.35 -0.64 27.54
CA ASN A 75 26.18 -1.51 27.42
C ASN A 75 26.14 -2.23 26.06
N ILE A 76 26.41 -1.54 24.94
CA ILE A 76 26.48 -2.16 23.61
C ILE A 76 27.57 -3.23 23.58
N THR A 77 28.75 -2.95 24.15
CA THR A 77 29.84 -3.93 24.23
C THR A 77 29.42 -5.19 25.01
N GLN A 78 28.72 -5.02 26.14
CA GLN A 78 28.20 -6.14 26.92
C GLN A 78 27.15 -6.95 26.16
N LEU A 79 26.26 -6.29 25.42
CA LEU A 79 25.27 -6.93 24.56
C LEU A 79 25.95 -7.74 23.45
N GLN A 80 26.94 -7.17 22.77
CA GLN A 80 27.67 -7.85 21.69
C GLN A 80 28.44 -9.09 22.17
N ASN A 81 28.96 -9.06 23.40
CA ASN A 81 29.63 -10.20 24.02
C ASN A 81 28.68 -11.37 24.34
N ASN A 82 27.36 -11.14 24.36
CA ASN A 82 26.34 -12.11 24.75
C ASN A 82 25.28 -12.33 23.66
N LEU A 83 25.62 -12.12 22.38
CA LEU A 83 24.67 -12.31 21.28
C LEU A 83 24.24 -13.77 21.14
N SER A 84 22.93 -14.00 21.25
CA SER A 84 22.33 -15.28 20.91
C SER A 84 22.31 -15.51 19.38
N THR A 85 22.04 -16.74 18.95
CA THR A 85 21.79 -17.02 17.52
C THR A 85 20.62 -16.21 16.98
N ALA A 86 19.56 -16.03 17.78
CA ALA A 86 18.40 -15.22 17.41
C ALA A 86 18.77 -13.74 17.24
N ASP A 87 19.68 -13.21 18.07
CA ASP A 87 20.17 -11.83 17.95
C ASP A 87 20.97 -11.63 16.66
N LYS A 88 21.81 -12.59 16.28
CA LYS A 88 22.56 -12.54 15.02
C LYS A 88 21.64 -12.58 13.81
N GLN A 89 20.67 -13.50 13.81
CA GLN A 89 19.65 -13.55 12.76
C GLN A 89 18.85 -12.24 12.70
N LEU A 90 18.51 -11.66 13.85
CA LEU A 90 17.79 -10.40 13.89
C LEU A 90 18.58 -9.23 13.28
N ILE A 91 19.90 -9.15 13.52
CA ILE A 91 20.78 -8.18 12.85
C ILE A 91 20.74 -8.42 11.33
N ASP A 92 20.87 -9.69 10.91
CA ASP A 92 20.82 -10.05 9.51
C ASP A 92 19.49 -9.70 8.84
N ASP A 93 18.38 -9.86 9.57
CA ASP A 93 17.05 -9.54 9.07
C ASP A 93 16.81 -8.03 8.95
N TRP A 94 17.57 -7.15 9.60
CA TRP A 94 17.32 -5.69 9.56
C TRP A 94 18.48 -4.89 8.98
N LYS A 95 19.35 -5.55 8.19
CA LYS A 95 20.45 -4.89 7.48
C LYS A 95 20.06 -4.26 6.14
N SER A 96 18.95 -4.69 5.53
CA SER A 96 18.39 -4.11 4.30
C SER A 96 17.25 -3.14 4.58
N SER A 97 16.67 -2.54 3.52
CA SER A 97 15.62 -1.52 3.65
C SER A 97 14.46 -1.99 4.54
N GLY A 98 14.36 -1.37 5.71
CA GLY A 98 13.23 -1.53 6.62
C GLY A 98 11.94 -1.04 6.00
N ILE A 99 11.98 0.01 5.15
CA ILE A 99 10.76 0.50 4.48
C ILE A 99 10.16 -0.55 3.55
N ILE A 100 10.98 -1.29 2.79
CA ILE A 100 10.49 -2.40 1.96
C ILE A 100 9.81 -3.47 2.83
N LYS A 101 10.40 -3.82 3.98
CA LYS A 101 9.81 -4.79 4.92
C LYS A 101 8.47 -4.32 5.48
N TRP A 102 8.38 -3.05 5.88
CA TRP A 102 7.12 -2.46 6.35
C TRP A 102 6.08 -2.32 5.24
N ASN A 103 6.50 -2.06 4.01
CA ASN A 103 5.62 -2.09 2.83
C ASN A 103 5.04 -3.49 2.62
N THR A 104 5.88 -4.53 2.69
CA THR A 104 5.45 -5.93 2.60
C THR A 104 4.44 -6.27 3.69
N LEU A 105 4.70 -5.94 4.96
CA LEU A 105 3.70 -6.13 6.02
C LEU A 105 2.39 -5.39 5.71
N ALA A 106 2.46 -4.16 5.20
CA ALA A 106 1.27 -3.41 4.83
C ALA A 106 0.48 -4.10 3.70
N ARG A 107 1.14 -4.74 2.72
CA ARG A 107 0.52 -5.57 1.67
C ARG A 107 -0.11 -6.82 2.23
N GLU A 108 0.56 -7.54 3.11
CA GLU A 108 0.00 -8.71 3.80
C GLU A 108 -1.23 -8.36 4.63
N LEU A 109 -1.19 -7.23 5.36
CA LEU A 109 -2.34 -6.74 6.14
C LEU A 109 -3.51 -6.34 5.24
N VAL A 110 -3.26 -5.60 4.15
CA VAL A 110 -4.33 -5.28 3.18
C VAL A 110 -4.97 -6.56 2.66
N ALA A 111 -4.18 -7.52 2.22
CA ALA A 111 -4.70 -8.78 1.72
C ALA A 111 -5.51 -9.57 2.76
N LYS A 112 -4.99 -9.68 3.99
CA LYS A 112 -5.66 -10.32 5.11
C LYS A 112 -7.03 -9.71 5.41
N TYR A 113 -7.17 -8.39 5.23
CA TYR A 113 -8.39 -7.64 5.52
C TYR A 113 -9.21 -7.26 4.27
N ASN A 114 -8.79 -7.67 3.07
CA ASN A 114 -9.54 -7.47 1.83
C ASN A 114 -10.61 -8.55 1.67
N LEU A 115 -11.54 -8.59 2.65
CA LEU A 115 -12.62 -9.55 2.75
C LEU A 115 -13.96 -8.80 2.84
N PRO A 116 -14.87 -8.97 1.86
CA PRO A 116 -16.19 -8.35 1.95
C PRO A 116 -17.00 -8.98 3.09
N PRO A 117 -17.86 -8.20 3.77
CA PRO A 117 -18.77 -8.75 4.78
C PRO A 117 -19.83 -9.65 4.16
N GLU A 118 -20.25 -10.67 4.91
CA GLU A 118 -21.43 -11.47 4.64
C GLU A 118 -22.70 -10.70 4.98
N ALA A 119 -23.80 -11.05 4.32
CA ALA A 119 -25.10 -10.48 4.62
C ALA A 119 -25.63 -10.99 5.98
N ASN A 120 -26.35 -10.13 6.67
CA ASN A 120 -27.20 -10.50 7.80
C ASN A 120 -28.39 -11.34 7.30
N ALA A 121 -29.06 -12.05 8.21
CA ALA A 121 -30.25 -12.86 7.90
C ALA A 121 -31.42 -12.04 7.30
N ASP A 122 -31.48 -10.74 7.56
CA ASP A 122 -32.47 -9.81 7.01
C ASP A 122 -32.08 -9.26 5.61
N GLY A 123 -30.96 -9.72 5.05
CA GLY A 123 -30.46 -9.29 3.75
C GLY A 123 -29.66 -7.98 3.76
N THR A 124 -29.50 -7.32 4.92
CA THR A 124 -28.66 -6.14 5.07
C THR A 124 -27.18 -6.51 5.18
N TYR A 125 -26.28 -5.55 4.96
CA TYR A 125 -24.84 -5.77 5.10
C TYR A 125 -24.27 -4.96 6.27
N PRO A 126 -23.55 -5.59 7.21
CA PRO A 126 -22.88 -4.87 8.27
C PRO A 126 -21.63 -4.14 7.73
N VAL A 127 -21.22 -3.08 8.44
CA VAL A 127 -20.09 -2.23 8.06
C VAL A 127 -19.00 -2.32 9.13
N PRO A 128 -17.72 -2.48 8.75
CA PRO A 128 -16.64 -2.53 9.74
C PRO A 128 -16.55 -1.24 10.54
N SER A 129 -16.35 -1.35 11.86
CA SER A 129 -16.28 -0.21 12.76
C SER A 129 -14.87 -0.04 13.32
N ALA A 130 -14.27 1.13 13.10
CA ALA A 130 -13.00 1.49 13.75
C ALA A 130 -13.14 1.62 15.28
N ALA A 131 -14.35 1.88 15.78
CA ALA A 131 -14.63 1.94 17.22
C ALA A 131 -14.82 0.55 17.85
N ASN A 132 -15.11 -0.48 17.05
CA ASN A 132 -15.15 -1.87 17.48
C ASN A 132 -14.42 -2.79 16.46
N PRO A 133 -13.08 -2.75 16.40
CA PRO A 133 -12.35 -3.41 15.32
C PRO A 133 -12.47 -4.94 15.29
N ALA A 134 -12.70 -5.56 16.44
CA ALA A 134 -12.87 -7.00 16.57
C ALA A 134 -14.30 -7.47 16.25
N GLY A 135 -15.28 -6.56 16.29
CA GLY A 135 -16.66 -6.84 15.90
C GLY A 135 -16.76 -7.25 14.43
N TYR A 136 -17.76 -8.07 14.10
CA TYR A 136 -17.99 -8.47 12.71
C TYR A 136 -18.74 -7.35 11.94
N PRO A 137 -18.34 -7.06 10.69
CA PRO A 137 -17.14 -7.53 10.02
C PRO A 137 -15.90 -6.86 10.61
N LYS A 138 -14.80 -7.63 10.70
CA LYS A 138 -13.56 -7.14 11.30
C LYS A 138 -13.08 -5.88 10.60
N PHE A 139 -12.60 -4.90 11.37
CA PHE A 139 -12.02 -3.70 10.80
C PHE A 139 -10.54 -3.93 10.44
N PRO A 140 -10.09 -3.44 9.27
CA PRO A 140 -10.87 -2.82 8.20
C PRO A 140 -11.46 -3.83 7.21
N PHE A 141 -12.34 -3.37 6.31
CA PHE A 141 -12.48 -3.99 4.98
C PHE A 141 -11.52 -3.28 4.02
N ALA A 142 -10.33 -3.85 3.82
CA ALA A 142 -9.22 -3.27 3.07
C ALA A 142 -9.38 -3.41 1.54
N ASN A 143 -10.51 -2.94 1.02
CA ASN A 143 -10.77 -2.83 -0.40
C ASN A 143 -9.83 -1.80 -1.10
N PRO A 144 -9.78 -1.74 -2.45
CA PRO A 144 -8.81 -0.91 -3.15
C PRO A 144 -8.77 0.58 -2.74
N PRO A 145 -9.91 1.28 -2.55
CA PRO A 145 -9.86 2.65 -2.03
C PRO A 145 -9.22 2.75 -0.64
N TYR A 146 -9.64 1.89 0.31
CA TYR A 146 -9.05 1.88 1.65
C TYR A 146 -7.54 1.58 1.60
N ALA A 147 -7.14 0.59 0.80
CA ALA A 147 -5.74 0.20 0.62
C ALA A 147 -4.91 1.36 0.08
N SER A 148 -5.36 2.04 -0.99
CA SER A 148 -4.67 3.20 -1.57
C SER A 148 -4.44 4.31 -0.52
N ARG A 149 -5.44 4.55 0.33
CA ARG A 149 -5.36 5.50 1.43
C ARG A 149 -4.36 5.06 2.50
N ALA A 150 -4.42 3.81 2.93
CA ALA A 150 -3.53 3.27 3.97
C ALA A 150 -2.06 3.36 3.56
N TYR A 151 -1.71 2.97 2.32
CA TYR A 151 -0.35 3.10 1.82
C TYR A 151 0.10 4.55 1.71
N ALA A 152 -0.77 5.46 1.26
CA ALA A 152 -0.42 6.88 1.17
C ALA A 152 -0.06 7.47 2.53
N TYR A 153 -0.88 7.23 3.55
CA TYR A 153 -0.59 7.72 4.91
C TYR A 153 0.67 7.11 5.51
N LEU A 154 0.91 5.81 5.31
CA LEU A 154 2.12 5.14 5.78
C LEU A 154 3.37 5.81 5.19
N HIS A 155 3.44 5.89 3.87
CA HIS A 155 4.67 6.33 3.19
C HIS A 155 4.88 7.84 3.26
N VAL A 156 3.81 8.65 3.35
CA VAL A 156 3.93 10.08 3.65
C VAL A 156 4.53 10.29 5.04
N ALA A 157 4.08 9.53 6.05
CA ALA A 157 4.61 9.67 7.41
C ALA A 157 6.09 9.25 7.49
N ILE A 158 6.46 8.15 6.82
CA ILE A 158 7.86 7.71 6.74
C ILE A 158 8.72 8.78 6.08
N TYR A 159 8.29 9.33 4.94
CA TYR A 159 9.05 10.36 4.21
C TYR A 159 9.30 11.62 5.05
N ASP A 160 8.25 12.21 5.62
CA ASP A 160 8.38 13.43 6.43
C ASP A 160 9.26 13.22 7.67
N ALA A 161 9.15 12.04 8.29
CA ALA A 161 9.97 11.69 9.45
C ALA A 161 11.45 11.51 9.06
N LEU A 162 11.73 10.90 7.90
CA LEU A 162 13.11 10.72 7.43
C LEU A 162 13.75 12.00 6.93
N VAL A 163 13.01 12.93 6.31
CA VAL A 163 13.53 14.27 6.02
C VAL A 163 13.97 14.98 7.32
N SER A 164 13.14 14.91 8.37
CA SER A 164 13.51 15.47 9.68
C SER A 164 14.71 14.74 10.30
N CYS A 165 14.77 13.41 10.17
CA CYS A 165 15.90 12.61 10.63
C CYS A 165 17.20 13.03 9.94
N TRP A 166 17.20 13.12 8.61
CA TRP A 166 18.36 13.54 7.82
C TRP A 166 18.84 14.95 8.20
N LYS A 167 17.92 15.88 8.46
CA LYS A 167 18.28 17.22 8.94
C LYS A 167 19.16 17.12 10.20
N TYR A 168 18.72 16.36 11.20
CA TYR A 168 19.46 16.27 12.48
C TYR A 168 20.70 15.38 12.39
N LYS A 169 20.70 14.35 11.55
CA LYS A 169 21.89 13.55 11.21
C LYS A 169 23.03 14.43 10.73
N TYR A 170 22.79 15.30 9.76
CA TYR A 170 23.84 16.17 9.23
C TYR A 170 24.08 17.43 10.05
N GLN A 171 23.12 17.86 10.88
CA GLN A 171 23.32 18.96 11.83
C GLN A 171 24.26 18.56 12.98
N TYR A 172 24.08 17.37 13.57
CA TYR A 172 24.85 16.93 14.74
C TYR A 172 26.02 16.02 14.38
N ASN A 173 25.95 15.33 13.23
CA ASN A 173 27.03 14.52 12.66
C ASN A 173 27.66 13.51 13.64
N ARG A 174 26.87 12.97 14.58
CA ARG A 174 27.32 11.92 15.50
C ARG A 174 27.58 10.64 14.71
N LYS A 175 28.80 10.12 14.79
CA LYS A 175 29.17 8.83 14.19
C LYS A 175 28.56 7.67 14.98
N ALA A 176 28.43 6.52 14.32
CA ALA A 176 27.90 5.30 14.93
C ALA A 176 28.73 4.86 16.16
N PRO A 177 28.11 4.17 17.13
CA PRO A 177 28.81 3.59 18.28
C PRO A 177 30.06 2.77 17.91
N SER A 178 29.98 1.92 16.87
CA SER A 178 31.10 1.12 16.36
C SER A 178 32.27 1.95 15.82
N THR A 179 32.04 3.22 15.46
CA THR A 179 33.09 4.17 15.06
C THR A 179 33.66 4.92 16.26
N ASN A 180 32.83 5.20 17.28
CA ASN A 180 33.23 5.97 18.46
C ASN A 180 34.00 5.13 19.51
N ASP A 181 33.82 3.80 19.54
CA ASP A 181 34.56 2.88 20.42
C ASP A 181 34.96 1.60 19.68
N THR A 182 36.27 1.36 19.57
CA THR A 182 36.86 0.18 18.90
C THR A 182 36.49 -1.16 19.54
N LYS A 183 35.92 -1.17 20.76
CA LYS A 183 35.41 -2.39 21.41
C LYS A 183 34.07 -2.84 20.84
N ILE A 184 33.33 -1.94 20.20
CA ILE A 184 32.05 -2.22 19.55
C ILE A 184 32.34 -2.60 18.10
N LYS A 185 31.90 -3.79 17.71
CA LYS A 185 32.00 -4.26 16.33
C LYS A 185 30.86 -3.68 15.51
N ALA A 186 31.14 -3.27 14.27
CA ALA A 186 30.09 -3.00 13.30
C ALA A 186 29.63 -4.34 12.70
N LEU A 187 28.44 -4.80 13.09
CA LEU A 187 27.97 -6.17 12.76
C LEU A 187 27.01 -6.21 11.56
N GLU A 188 26.59 -5.07 11.03
CA GLU A 188 25.82 -5.05 9.77
C GLU A 188 26.76 -5.42 8.61
N THR A 189 26.27 -6.18 7.63
CA THR A 189 27.10 -6.44 6.44
C THR A 189 27.30 -5.18 5.61
N ILE A 190 26.31 -4.28 5.68
CA ILE A 190 26.24 -2.99 5.01
C ILE A 190 26.81 -1.95 5.97
N GLN A 191 27.95 -1.36 5.63
CA GLN A 191 28.58 -0.31 6.43
C GLN A 191 28.27 1.05 5.80
N SER A 192 27.55 1.89 6.53
CA SER A 192 27.14 3.22 6.08
C SER A 192 27.89 4.31 6.83
N ASP A 193 28.34 5.33 6.10
CA ASP A 193 28.92 6.55 6.68
C ASP A 193 27.86 7.54 7.21
N LEU A 194 26.58 7.16 7.15
CA LEU A 194 25.47 7.96 7.62
C LEU A 194 25.60 8.21 9.14
N PRO A 195 25.48 9.47 9.63
CA PRO A 195 25.48 9.75 11.06
C PRO A 195 24.38 8.97 11.78
N SER A 196 24.65 8.49 13.00
CA SER A 196 23.72 7.63 13.74
C SER A 196 22.62 8.40 14.47
N TYR A 197 22.81 9.70 14.75
CA TYR A 197 21.87 10.51 15.52
C TYR A 197 21.06 11.47 14.66
N PRO A 198 19.72 11.37 14.63
CA PRO A 198 18.88 10.32 15.21
C PRO A 198 18.90 9.02 14.40
N SER A 199 18.47 7.90 15.00
CA SER A 199 18.37 6.61 14.30
C SER A 199 17.21 6.64 13.30
N ASP A 200 17.52 6.48 12.02
CA ASP A 200 16.55 6.38 10.92
C ASP A 200 15.75 5.08 10.96
N ASP A 201 16.37 3.96 11.34
CA ASP A 201 15.65 2.72 11.61
C ASP A 201 14.62 2.86 12.72
N ALA A 202 14.97 3.56 13.83
CA ALA A 202 14.00 3.83 14.89
C ALA A 202 12.86 4.72 14.39
N VAL A 203 13.16 5.68 13.50
CA VAL A 203 12.14 6.50 12.83
C VAL A 203 11.19 5.62 12.01
N VAL A 204 11.72 4.80 11.10
CA VAL A 204 10.95 3.92 10.21
C VAL A 204 10.12 2.91 11.03
N ALA A 205 10.71 2.26 12.02
CA ALA A 205 10.06 1.29 12.88
C ALA A 205 8.87 1.91 13.61
N GLN A 206 9.10 3.04 14.29
CA GLN A 206 8.12 3.64 15.16
C GLN A 206 6.98 4.30 14.37
N VAL A 207 7.28 4.99 13.27
CA VAL A 207 6.24 5.60 12.43
C VAL A 207 5.39 4.53 11.77
N SER A 208 6.00 3.46 11.24
CA SER A 208 5.27 2.38 10.58
C SER A 208 4.35 1.65 11.55
N PHE A 209 4.83 1.32 12.76
CA PHE A 209 3.99 0.77 13.82
C PHE A 209 2.81 1.68 14.15
N ARG A 210 3.04 2.98 14.33
CA ARG A 210 1.97 3.92 14.70
C ARG A 210 0.89 4.06 13.63
N LEU A 211 1.28 4.05 12.36
CA LEU A 211 0.36 4.16 11.24
C LEU A 211 -0.39 2.84 11.03
N LEU A 212 0.32 1.71 10.96
CA LEU A 212 -0.30 0.40 10.74
C LEU A 212 -1.19 -0.04 11.90
N LYS A 213 -0.85 0.26 13.16
CA LYS A 213 -1.75 -0.08 14.29
C LYS A 213 -3.05 0.72 14.25
N THR A 214 -3.05 1.88 13.59
CA THR A 214 -4.25 2.68 13.43
C THR A 214 -5.13 2.12 12.30
N PHE A 215 -4.52 1.70 11.19
CA PHE A 215 -5.26 1.18 10.04
C PHE A 215 -5.61 -0.31 10.13
N PHE A 216 -4.86 -1.08 10.92
CA PHE A 216 -4.98 -2.53 11.12
C PHE A 216 -4.76 -2.89 12.60
N PRO A 217 -5.66 -2.44 13.50
CA PRO A 217 -5.45 -2.51 14.95
C PRO A 217 -5.38 -3.94 15.52
N LEU A 218 -5.99 -4.90 14.83
CA LEU A 218 -6.02 -6.30 15.25
C LEU A 218 -4.66 -7.03 15.13
N ASP A 219 -3.69 -6.44 14.43
CA ASP A 219 -2.33 -6.97 14.27
C ASP A 219 -1.28 -6.14 15.04
N SER A 220 -1.73 -5.28 15.96
CA SER A 220 -0.85 -4.37 16.70
C SER A 220 0.26 -5.08 17.49
N ALA A 221 0.03 -6.31 17.96
CA ALA A 221 1.08 -7.10 18.62
C ALA A 221 2.22 -7.49 17.68
N LEU A 222 1.90 -8.00 16.48
CA LEU A 222 2.87 -8.32 15.44
C LEU A 222 3.64 -7.07 15.00
N GLN A 223 2.91 -5.97 14.79
CA GLN A 223 3.50 -4.70 14.37
C GLN A 223 4.43 -4.13 15.45
N LEU A 224 4.04 -4.20 16.73
CA LEU A 224 4.89 -3.78 17.84
C LEU A 224 6.16 -4.64 17.95
N GLN A 225 6.01 -5.95 17.80
CA GLN A 225 7.15 -6.87 17.78
C GLN A 225 8.11 -6.54 16.64
N MET A 226 7.61 -6.28 15.43
CA MET A 226 8.42 -5.90 14.28
C MET A 226 9.18 -4.58 14.53
N ALA A 227 8.53 -3.57 15.10
CA ALA A 227 9.19 -2.31 15.44
C ALA A 227 10.27 -2.47 16.52
N ASN A 228 10.01 -3.27 17.56
CA ASN A 228 10.99 -3.54 18.60
C ASN A 228 12.19 -4.33 18.05
N ASN A 229 11.93 -5.27 17.15
CA ASN A 229 12.96 -6.06 16.47
C ASN A 229 13.89 -5.18 15.63
N GLN A 230 13.36 -4.27 14.81
CA GLN A 230 14.18 -3.33 14.02
C GLN A 230 15.08 -2.46 14.92
N LYS A 231 14.52 -1.85 15.96
CA LYS A 231 15.28 -1.01 16.91
C LYS A 231 16.34 -1.82 17.65
N LYS A 232 16.00 -3.03 18.10
CA LYS A 232 16.93 -3.93 18.79
C LYS A 232 18.08 -4.34 17.86
N ALA A 233 17.82 -4.64 16.60
CA ALA A 233 18.85 -5.00 15.63
C ALA A 233 19.94 -3.90 15.55
N LYS A 234 19.54 -2.63 15.48
CA LYS A 234 20.46 -1.49 15.34
C LYS A 234 21.28 -1.19 16.59
N LEU A 235 20.70 -1.45 17.76
CA LEU A 235 21.43 -1.39 19.03
C LEU A 235 22.51 -2.47 19.08
N LEU A 236 22.12 -3.71 18.75
CA LEU A 236 23.02 -4.87 18.81
C LEU A 236 24.11 -4.80 17.74
N SER A 237 23.80 -4.24 16.56
CA SER A 237 24.74 -4.15 15.45
C SER A 237 25.86 -3.12 15.67
N GLY A 238 25.71 -2.27 16.69
CA GLY A 238 26.61 -1.14 16.95
C GLY A 238 26.37 0.06 16.02
N ALA A 239 25.29 0.06 15.23
CA ALA A 239 24.94 1.15 14.33
C ALA A 239 24.27 2.34 15.03
N ALA A 240 23.56 2.09 16.14
CA ALA A 240 22.85 3.12 16.90
C ALA A 240 22.97 2.89 18.42
N SER A 241 23.04 3.97 19.19
CA SER A 241 22.97 3.94 20.64
C SER A 241 21.53 4.03 21.16
N ALA A 242 21.32 3.87 22.47
CA ALA A 242 20.00 4.02 23.06
C ALA A 242 19.43 5.45 22.86
N THR A 243 20.29 6.47 22.97
CA THR A 243 19.91 7.86 22.69
C THR A 243 19.69 8.14 21.20
N ASP A 244 20.38 7.45 20.29
CA ASP A 244 20.08 7.52 18.84
C ASP A 244 18.65 7.04 18.56
N ILE A 245 18.29 5.89 19.14
CA ILE A 245 16.98 5.25 19.01
C ILE A 245 15.89 6.15 19.59
N ALA A 246 16.07 6.64 20.83
CA ALA A 246 15.08 7.49 21.49
C ALA A 246 14.81 8.79 20.71
N ALA A 247 15.84 9.41 20.13
CA ALA A 247 15.67 10.59 19.29
C ALA A 247 14.91 10.28 17.98
N GLY A 248 15.16 9.12 17.38
CA GLY A 248 14.42 8.65 16.21
C GLY A 248 12.94 8.41 16.53
N GLU A 249 12.65 7.78 17.68
CA GLU A 249 11.28 7.61 18.17
C GLU A 249 10.57 8.94 18.43
N ALA A 250 11.28 9.94 18.96
CA ALA A 250 10.73 11.28 19.19
C ALA A 250 10.29 11.95 17.89
N ILE A 251 11.13 11.88 16.84
CA ILE A 251 10.75 12.34 15.48
C ILE A 251 9.51 11.58 15.00
N ALA A 252 9.56 10.25 15.01
CA ALA A 252 8.48 9.41 14.50
C ALA A 252 7.15 9.68 15.20
N ASN A 253 7.17 9.88 16.52
CA ASN A 253 5.97 10.18 17.29
C ASN A 253 5.38 11.53 16.87
N PHE A 254 6.19 12.59 16.79
CA PHE A 254 5.73 13.90 16.37
C PHE A 254 5.09 13.87 14.97
N VAL A 255 5.75 13.21 14.01
CA VAL A 255 5.24 13.11 12.63
C VAL A 255 3.97 12.27 12.59
N ALA A 256 3.94 11.11 13.25
CA ALA A 256 2.77 10.26 13.28
C ALA A 256 1.55 10.96 13.88
N ASP A 257 1.71 11.79 14.92
CA ASP A 257 0.61 12.55 15.50
C ASP A 257 -0.04 13.51 14.49
N LYS A 258 0.78 14.24 13.73
CA LYS A 258 0.29 15.16 12.69
C LYS A 258 -0.37 14.44 11.53
N VAL A 259 0.27 13.38 11.03
CA VAL A 259 -0.24 12.62 9.88
C VAL A 259 -1.54 11.89 10.26
N LEU A 260 -1.65 11.34 11.47
CA LEU A 260 -2.88 10.74 11.98
C LEU A 260 -3.96 11.79 12.30
N ALA A 261 -3.61 13.01 12.69
CA ALA A 261 -4.58 14.10 12.83
C ALA A 261 -5.23 14.44 11.47
N ARG A 262 -4.44 14.46 10.38
CA ARG A 262 -4.98 14.57 9.02
C ARG A 262 -5.90 13.37 8.70
N SER A 263 -5.50 12.15 9.03
CA SER A 263 -6.28 10.94 8.69
C SER A 263 -7.64 10.88 9.38
N LYS A 264 -7.77 11.45 10.58
CA LYS A 264 -9.06 11.53 11.30
C LYS A 264 -10.07 12.46 10.65
N THR A 265 -9.62 13.41 9.83
CA THR A 265 -10.44 14.52 9.31
C THR A 265 -10.51 14.54 7.77
N ASP A 266 -10.07 13.47 7.12
CA ASP A 266 -9.98 13.43 5.66
C ASP A 266 -11.25 12.98 4.93
N GLY A 267 -12.34 12.74 5.64
CA GLY A 267 -13.62 12.34 5.05
C GLY A 267 -13.81 10.83 4.88
N MET A 268 -12.81 9.99 5.16
CA MET A 268 -12.93 8.53 4.97
C MET A 268 -14.07 7.88 5.77
N GLY A 269 -14.35 8.40 6.98
CA GLY A 269 -15.44 7.88 7.82
C GLY A 269 -16.83 8.00 7.19
N GLY A 270 -17.01 8.93 6.24
CA GLY A 270 -18.27 9.11 5.50
C GLY A 270 -18.35 8.31 4.20
N SER A 271 -17.28 7.62 3.79
CA SER A 271 -17.17 7.02 2.45
C SER A 271 -18.18 5.91 2.16
N VAL A 272 -18.70 5.24 3.20
CA VAL A 272 -19.71 4.18 3.05
C VAL A 272 -21.07 4.76 2.67
N GLY A 273 -21.44 5.94 3.18
CA GLY A 273 -22.78 6.51 3.01
C GLY A 273 -23.86 5.78 3.82
N ASN A 274 -25.11 5.93 3.39
CA ASN A 274 -26.30 5.32 3.99
C ASN A 274 -27.35 5.02 2.90
N PRO A 275 -28.44 4.29 3.19
CA PRO A 275 -29.44 3.91 2.19
C PRO A 275 -30.03 5.07 1.38
N THR A 276 -30.35 6.20 2.04
CA THR A 276 -30.86 7.40 1.36
C THR A 276 -29.86 7.93 0.34
N LEU A 277 -28.60 8.02 0.75
CA LEU A 277 -27.50 8.45 -0.09
C LEU A 277 -27.23 7.49 -1.26
N TRP A 278 -27.42 6.18 -1.09
CA TRP A 278 -27.25 5.22 -2.19
C TRP A 278 -28.36 5.32 -3.23
N ALA A 279 -29.61 5.51 -2.80
CA ALA A 279 -30.74 5.73 -3.72
C ALA A 279 -30.59 7.02 -4.55
N GLN A 280 -29.95 8.05 -3.97
CA GLN A 280 -29.64 9.29 -4.68
C GLN A 280 -28.62 9.09 -5.81
N LEU A 281 -27.64 8.19 -5.65
CA LEU A 281 -26.69 7.87 -6.73
C LEU A 281 -27.38 7.20 -7.91
N GLU A 282 -28.27 6.24 -7.65
CA GLU A 282 -29.02 5.54 -8.69
C GLU A 282 -29.95 6.50 -9.45
N SER A 283 -30.71 7.34 -8.74
CA SER A 283 -31.60 8.32 -9.35
C SER A 283 -30.87 9.46 -10.06
N GLY A 284 -29.70 9.87 -9.55
CA GLY A 284 -28.84 10.90 -10.16
C GLY A 284 -28.20 10.46 -11.47
N ALA A 285 -28.02 9.15 -11.69
CA ALA A 285 -27.39 8.61 -12.90
C ALA A 285 -28.12 9.05 -14.20
N ALA A 286 -29.45 9.11 -14.16
CA ALA A 286 -30.27 9.53 -15.30
C ALA A 286 -30.02 11.00 -15.68
N ILE A 287 -29.81 11.88 -14.68
CA ILE A 287 -29.48 13.29 -14.89
C ILE A 287 -28.13 13.43 -15.61
N ASN A 288 -27.19 12.51 -15.31
CA ASN A 288 -25.85 12.50 -15.88
C ASN A 288 -25.74 11.67 -17.17
N GLY A 289 -26.86 11.34 -17.81
CA GLY A 289 -26.91 10.69 -19.12
C GLY A 289 -26.88 9.15 -19.11
N THR A 290 -26.93 8.51 -17.95
CA THR A 290 -26.97 7.04 -17.83
C THR A 290 -28.41 6.54 -17.72
N SER A 291 -28.94 5.95 -18.80
CA SER A 291 -30.33 5.44 -18.85
C SER A 291 -30.57 4.14 -18.07
N LEU A 292 -29.50 3.38 -17.77
CA LEU A 292 -29.56 2.16 -16.97
C LEU A 292 -28.49 2.23 -15.87
N PRO A 293 -28.82 2.64 -14.64
CA PRO A 293 -27.84 2.75 -13.57
C PRO A 293 -27.27 1.38 -13.17
N TRP A 294 -26.03 1.39 -12.67
CA TRP A 294 -25.38 0.25 -12.05
C TRP A 294 -26.21 -0.31 -10.89
N LYS A 295 -26.17 -1.63 -10.72
CA LYS A 295 -26.80 -2.36 -9.62
C LYS A 295 -25.83 -3.44 -9.15
N SER A 296 -25.88 -3.74 -7.85
CA SER A 296 -25.15 -4.88 -7.30
C SER A 296 -25.68 -6.17 -7.92
N LEU A 297 -24.75 -7.04 -8.34
CA LEU A 297 -25.05 -8.41 -8.81
C LEU A 297 -24.91 -9.46 -7.70
N GLU A 298 -24.58 -9.04 -6.48
CA GLU A 298 -24.53 -9.93 -5.32
C GLU A 298 -25.96 -10.28 -4.86
N ILE A 299 -26.10 -11.45 -4.22
CA ILE A 299 -27.37 -11.93 -3.67
C ILE A 299 -27.15 -12.26 -2.18
N PRO A 300 -27.75 -11.50 -1.25
CA PRO A 300 -28.54 -10.27 -1.45
C PRO A 300 -27.70 -9.11 -2.02
N ALA A 301 -28.36 -8.05 -2.50
CA ALA A 301 -27.67 -6.92 -3.13
C ALA A 301 -26.86 -6.11 -2.11
N ARG A 302 -25.53 -6.12 -2.21
CA ARG A 302 -24.65 -5.37 -1.32
C ARG A 302 -24.55 -3.90 -1.75
N PRO A 303 -24.57 -2.92 -0.82
CA PRO A 303 -24.35 -1.52 -1.13
C PRO A 303 -23.05 -1.30 -1.93
N PRO A 304 -22.99 -0.27 -2.80
CA PRO A 304 -21.78 0.03 -3.55
C PRO A 304 -20.58 0.17 -2.61
N MET A 305 -19.42 -0.26 -3.08
CA MET A 305 -18.21 -0.25 -2.26
C MET A 305 -17.63 1.17 -2.14
N LEU A 306 -17.71 1.74 -0.94
CA LEU A 306 -17.20 3.08 -0.58
C LEU A 306 -17.58 4.18 -1.60
N PRO A 307 -18.87 4.35 -1.95
CA PRO A 307 -19.31 5.25 -3.02
C PRO A 307 -18.88 6.70 -2.80
N TYR A 308 -18.72 7.13 -1.54
CA TYR A 308 -18.34 8.49 -1.20
C TYR A 308 -16.82 8.67 -1.02
N PHE A 309 -16.00 7.70 -1.43
CA PHE A 309 -14.54 7.85 -1.41
C PHE A 309 -14.05 9.04 -2.26
N GLY A 310 -14.83 9.45 -3.27
CA GLY A 310 -14.59 10.68 -4.03
C GLY A 310 -14.49 11.96 -3.17
N ASN A 311 -15.03 11.94 -1.94
CA ASN A 311 -14.98 13.06 -1.01
C ASN A 311 -13.77 13.02 -0.06
N VAL A 312 -12.93 12.00 -0.14
CA VAL A 312 -11.72 11.91 0.69
C VAL A 312 -10.71 12.99 0.28
N LYS A 313 -10.06 13.62 1.25
CA LYS A 313 -9.09 14.69 1.03
C LYS A 313 -7.87 14.19 0.25
N LEU A 314 -7.72 14.70 -0.97
CA LEU A 314 -6.58 14.44 -1.87
C LEU A 314 -5.26 15.02 -1.34
N TRP A 315 -4.13 14.53 -1.86
CA TRP A 315 -2.77 14.89 -1.44
C TRP A 315 -2.14 15.98 -2.30
N ASN A 316 -2.30 15.88 -3.62
CA ASN A 316 -1.69 16.80 -4.59
C ASN A 316 -2.73 17.64 -5.34
N MET A 317 -4.02 17.29 -5.20
CA MET A 317 -5.14 17.97 -5.83
C MET A 317 -6.08 18.56 -4.76
N ASN A 318 -6.94 19.48 -5.17
CA ASN A 318 -8.11 19.90 -4.39
C ASN A 318 -9.41 19.42 -5.04
N ALA A 319 -10.55 19.61 -4.35
CA ALA A 319 -11.86 19.16 -4.84
C ALA A 319 -12.23 19.79 -6.20
N PHE A 320 -11.92 21.07 -6.41
CA PHE A 320 -12.17 21.75 -7.68
C PHE A 320 -11.37 21.13 -8.84
N GLN A 321 -10.09 20.80 -8.60
CA GLN A 321 -9.24 20.13 -9.59
C GLN A 321 -9.73 18.71 -9.87
N ARG A 322 -10.19 17.97 -8.86
CA ARG A 322 -10.83 16.66 -9.04
C ARG A 322 -12.06 16.78 -9.93
N ASP A 323 -12.98 17.70 -9.60
CA ASP A 323 -14.22 17.91 -10.35
C ASP A 323 -13.95 18.34 -11.80
N SER A 324 -12.94 19.18 -11.99
CA SER A 324 -12.50 19.62 -13.34
C SER A 324 -11.80 18.52 -14.13
N ALA A 325 -11.20 17.53 -13.45
CA ALA A 325 -10.53 16.40 -14.07
C ALA A 325 -11.49 15.22 -14.34
N ARG A 326 -12.76 15.30 -13.92
CA ARG A 326 -13.76 14.29 -14.23
C ARG A 326 -13.92 14.18 -15.75
N PRO A 327 -13.75 12.98 -16.34
CA PRO A 327 -13.83 12.84 -17.78
C PRO A 327 -15.26 13.08 -18.28
N ALA A 328 -15.40 13.29 -19.59
CA ALA A 328 -16.69 13.37 -20.26
C ALA A 328 -17.52 12.09 -20.04
N ALA A 329 -18.83 12.21 -20.27
CA ALA A 329 -19.75 11.09 -20.12
C ALA A 329 -19.35 9.89 -21.02
N PRO A 330 -19.51 8.66 -20.54
CA PRO A 330 -19.27 7.47 -21.36
C PRO A 330 -20.30 7.41 -22.51
N PRO A 331 -20.04 6.60 -23.56
CA PRO A 331 -20.98 6.42 -24.65
C PRO A 331 -22.38 6.03 -24.15
N ALA A 332 -23.43 6.65 -24.70
CA ALA A 332 -24.80 6.31 -24.33
C ALA A 332 -25.11 4.84 -24.62
N ILE A 333 -25.84 4.17 -23.72
CA ILE A 333 -26.25 2.77 -23.87
C ILE A 333 -27.08 2.63 -25.15
N GLY A 334 -26.72 1.67 -26.00
CA GLY A 334 -27.33 1.43 -27.31
C GLY A 334 -26.79 2.29 -28.46
N SER A 335 -25.89 3.25 -28.20
CA SER A 335 -25.17 3.95 -29.26
C SER A 335 -24.24 3.02 -30.05
N ILE A 336 -23.84 3.42 -31.26
CA ILE A 336 -22.89 2.66 -32.09
C ILE A 336 -21.58 2.39 -31.33
N ALA A 337 -21.06 3.40 -30.63
CA ALA A 337 -19.83 3.28 -29.84
C ALA A 337 -19.99 2.30 -28.67
N PHE A 338 -21.13 2.34 -27.97
CA PHE A 338 -21.44 1.39 -26.90
C PHE A 338 -21.56 -0.04 -27.42
N THR A 339 -22.34 -0.26 -28.48
CA THR A 339 -22.55 -1.59 -29.07
C THR A 339 -21.23 -2.20 -29.53
N LYS A 340 -20.38 -1.42 -30.20
CA LYS A 340 -19.03 -1.86 -30.59
C LYS A 340 -18.19 -2.31 -29.39
N ALA A 341 -18.20 -1.53 -28.30
CA ALA A 341 -17.45 -1.87 -27.09
C ALA A 341 -18.00 -3.11 -26.37
N LEU A 342 -19.33 -3.32 -26.37
CA LEU A 342 -19.94 -4.51 -25.82
C LEU A 342 -19.62 -5.76 -26.65
N ASP A 343 -19.67 -5.65 -27.99
CA ASP A 343 -19.33 -6.75 -28.91
C ASP A 343 -17.86 -7.14 -28.79
N GLU A 344 -16.97 -6.17 -28.58
CA GLU A 344 -15.57 -6.45 -28.25
C GLU A 344 -15.46 -7.28 -26.96
N VAL A 345 -16.15 -6.89 -25.89
CA VAL A 345 -16.15 -7.67 -24.64
C VAL A 345 -16.66 -9.10 -24.91
N ARG A 346 -17.72 -9.29 -25.69
CA ARG A 346 -18.25 -10.61 -26.06
C ARG A 346 -17.24 -11.47 -26.83
N SER A 347 -16.40 -10.85 -27.65
CA SER A 347 -15.48 -11.57 -28.55
C SER A 347 -14.35 -12.32 -27.83
N TYR A 348 -14.00 -11.94 -26.60
CA TYR A 348 -12.90 -12.58 -25.88
C TYR A 348 -13.24 -13.97 -25.33
N ASP A 349 -12.39 -14.94 -25.66
CA ASP A 349 -12.41 -16.27 -25.07
C ASP A 349 -11.96 -16.23 -23.59
N ARG A 350 -12.88 -16.66 -22.72
CA ARG A 350 -12.72 -16.74 -21.26
C ARG A 350 -12.75 -18.17 -20.75
N THR A 351 -12.36 -19.12 -21.60
CA THR A 351 -12.03 -20.47 -21.16
C THR A 351 -10.63 -20.49 -20.52
N GLY A 352 -10.42 -21.38 -19.55
CA GLY A 352 -9.39 -21.25 -18.51
C GLY A 352 -7.91 -21.20 -18.93
N ASN A 353 -7.59 -21.31 -20.23
CA ASN A 353 -6.21 -21.42 -20.72
C ASN A 353 -5.78 -20.34 -21.74
N SER A 354 -6.67 -19.42 -22.15
CA SER A 354 -6.28 -18.37 -23.08
C SER A 354 -5.25 -17.41 -22.47
N THR A 355 -4.35 -16.86 -23.29
CA THR A 355 -3.35 -15.87 -22.82
C THR A 355 -4.03 -14.64 -22.23
N THR A 356 -5.12 -14.18 -22.82
CA THR A 356 -5.93 -13.06 -22.32
C THR A 356 -6.55 -13.38 -20.95
N TRP A 357 -7.02 -14.61 -20.72
CA TRP A 357 -7.53 -15.03 -19.41
C TRP A 357 -6.43 -15.05 -18.34
N LYS A 358 -5.24 -15.55 -18.67
CA LYS A 358 -4.08 -15.52 -17.75
C LYS A 358 -3.69 -14.10 -17.37
N ILE A 359 -3.70 -13.17 -18.32
CA ILE A 359 -3.46 -11.74 -18.07
C ILE A 359 -4.55 -11.16 -17.16
N ALA A 360 -5.82 -11.52 -17.39
CA ALA A 360 -6.95 -11.10 -16.55
C ALA A 360 -6.82 -11.59 -15.11
N LEU A 361 -6.34 -12.83 -14.91
CA LEU A 361 -6.09 -13.39 -13.58
C LEU A 361 -4.88 -12.73 -12.89
N PHE A 362 -3.78 -12.49 -13.61
CA PHE A 362 -2.58 -11.86 -13.07
C PHE A 362 -2.87 -10.45 -12.52
N TRP A 363 -3.63 -9.64 -13.26
CA TRP A 363 -4.06 -8.31 -12.84
C TRP A 363 -5.41 -8.32 -12.11
N GLY A 364 -5.91 -9.49 -11.68
CA GLY A 364 -7.26 -9.63 -11.14
C GLY A 364 -7.45 -8.86 -9.84
N ASP A 365 -6.43 -8.92 -8.96
CA ASP A 365 -6.32 -8.23 -7.66
C ASP A 365 -7.63 -8.25 -6.85
N GLY A 366 -8.27 -9.41 -6.82
CA GLY A 366 -9.57 -9.65 -6.18
C GLY A 366 -9.50 -9.81 -4.66
N VAL A 367 -10.55 -10.41 -4.08
CA VAL A 367 -10.67 -10.70 -2.63
C VAL A 367 -9.44 -11.46 -2.12
N GLY A 368 -8.93 -11.05 -0.96
CA GLY A 368 -7.75 -11.68 -0.35
C GLY A 368 -6.40 -11.32 -0.99
N SER A 369 -6.36 -10.42 -1.98
CA SER A 369 -5.12 -9.85 -2.52
C SER A 369 -4.81 -8.49 -1.90
N TYR A 370 -3.58 -7.99 -2.09
CA TYR A 370 -3.17 -6.64 -1.71
C TYR A 370 -3.73 -5.53 -2.61
N THR A 371 -4.69 -5.84 -3.50
CA THR A 371 -5.38 -4.89 -4.40
C THR A 371 -4.45 -4.23 -5.43
N PRO A 372 -4.95 -3.53 -6.46
CA PRO A 372 -4.08 -2.87 -7.44
C PRO A 372 -3.09 -1.86 -6.83
N PRO A 373 -3.48 -1.03 -5.82
CA PRO A 373 -2.52 -0.23 -5.07
C PRO A 373 -1.32 -1.02 -4.51
N GLY A 374 -1.56 -2.18 -3.89
CA GLY A 374 -0.51 -3.03 -3.34
C GLY A 374 0.36 -3.68 -4.43
N HIS A 375 -0.23 -4.05 -5.57
CA HIS A 375 0.50 -4.61 -6.70
C HIS A 375 1.51 -3.60 -7.25
N TRP A 376 1.12 -2.34 -7.39
CA TRP A 376 2.05 -1.27 -7.78
C TRP A 376 3.09 -0.94 -6.71
N ASN A 377 2.81 -1.19 -5.42
CA ASN A 377 3.83 -1.11 -4.37
C ASN A 377 4.85 -2.25 -4.47
N GLU A 378 4.43 -3.47 -4.80
CA GLU A 378 5.34 -4.60 -5.07
C GLU A 378 6.28 -4.27 -6.23
N ILE A 379 5.72 -3.80 -7.36
CA ILE A 379 6.50 -3.37 -8.54
C ILE A 379 7.50 -2.28 -8.16
N ALA A 380 7.06 -1.27 -7.41
CA ALA A 380 7.94 -0.20 -6.94
C ALA A 380 9.07 -0.72 -6.04
N CYS A 381 8.78 -1.59 -5.07
CA CYS A 381 9.81 -2.15 -4.19
C CYS A 381 10.85 -2.97 -4.95
N ASN A 382 10.44 -3.72 -5.97
CA ASN A 382 11.37 -4.46 -6.85
C ASN A 382 12.29 -3.51 -7.62
N ILE A 383 11.75 -2.42 -8.19
CA ILE A 383 12.55 -1.43 -8.92
C ILE A 383 13.48 -0.65 -7.98
N ILE A 384 12.99 -0.27 -6.80
CA ILE A 384 13.77 0.41 -5.74
C ILE A 384 14.99 -0.42 -5.37
N ALA A 385 14.79 -1.73 -5.15
CA ALA A 385 15.88 -2.63 -4.80
C ALA A 385 16.85 -2.85 -5.97
N ALA A 386 16.34 -3.02 -7.20
CA ALA A 386 17.19 -3.15 -8.39
C ALA A 386 18.02 -1.89 -8.69
N ASN A 387 17.61 -0.72 -8.17
CA ASN A 387 18.33 0.55 -8.29
C ASN A 387 19.03 0.96 -6.97
N GLU A 388 19.03 0.08 -5.99
CA GLU A 388 19.78 0.22 -4.74
C GLU A 388 19.56 1.57 -4.03
N LEU A 389 18.30 2.01 -3.91
CA LEU A 389 17.98 3.29 -3.30
C LEU A 389 18.11 3.24 -1.76
N ASN A 390 18.74 4.27 -1.17
CA ASN A 390 18.75 4.43 0.29
C ASN A 390 17.33 4.63 0.87
N GLU A 391 17.22 4.58 2.20
CA GLU A 391 15.91 4.70 2.88
C GLU A 391 15.20 6.02 2.60
N LEU A 392 15.92 7.15 2.51
CA LEU A 392 15.31 8.44 2.23
C LEU A 392 14.73 8.50 0.81
N ARG A 393 15.44 7.99 -0.19
CA ARG A 393 15.00 7.88 -1.59
C ARG A 393 13.88 6.87 -1.76
N THR A 394 13.92 5.77 -1.01
CA THR A 394 12.84 4.78 -0.92
C THR A 394 11.56 5.41 -0.36
N ALA A 395 11.66 6.13 0.75
CA ALA A 395 10.54 6.87 1.35
C ALA A 395 9.96 7.92 0.39
N ARG A 396 10.83 8.66 -0.29
CA ARG A 396 10.41 9.63 -1.32
C ARG A 396 9.63 8.95 -2.44
N THR A 397 10.16 7.85 -2.97
CA THR A 397 9.55 7.12 -4.09
C THR A 397 8.16 6.60 -3.72
N LEU A 398 8.07 5.91 -2.58
CA LEU A 398 6.80 5.32 -2.14
C LEU A 398 5.79 6.37 -1.68
N SER A 399 6.21 7.53 -1.14
CA SER A 399 5.29 8.61 -0.81
C SER A 399 4.70 9.28 -2.06
N LEU A 400 5.52 9.62 -3.06
CA LEU A 400 5.06 10.19 -4.33
C LEU A 400 4.11 9.25 -5.08
N LEU A 401 4.46 7.96 -5.12
CA LEU A 401 3.66 6.90 -5.72
C LEU A 401 2.29 6.78 -5.03
N ASN A 402 2.29 6.60 -3.71
CA ASN A 402 1.04 6.30 -3.01
C ASN A 402 0.14 7.52 -2.85
N MET A 403 0.69 8.75 -2.79
CA MET A 403 -0.13 9.95 -2.94
C MET A 403 -0.84 9.99 -4.29
N ALA A 404 -0.15 9.65 -5.39
CA ALA A 404 -0.76 9.60 -6.73
C ALA A 404 -1.83 8.52 -6.84
N ILE A 405 -1.55 7.31 -6.33
CA ILE A 405 -2.51 6.19 -6.36
C ILE A 405 -3.74 6.51 -5.51
N ASN A 406 -3.59 7.11 -4.33
CA ASN A 406 -4.74 7.54 -3.52
C ASN A 406 -5.57 8.61 -4.25
N ASP A 407 -4.94 9.64 -4.80
CA ASP A 407 -5.63 10.71 -5.54
C ASP A 407 -6.34 10.15 -6.78
N ALA A 408 -5.72 9.18 -7.47
CA ALA A 408 -6.33 8.40 -8.55
C ALA A 408 -7.57 7.63 -8.07
N GLY A 409 -7.50 6.99 -6.90
CA GLY A 409 -8.65 6.33 -6.29
C GLY A 409 -9.79 7.29 -5.99
N VAL A 410 -9.50 8.46 -5.42
CA VAL A 410 -10.50 9.49 -5.11
C VAL A 410 -11.18 9.98 -6.40
N CYS A 411 -10.41 10.35 -7.42
CA CYS A 411 -10.99 10.83 -8.69
C CYS A 411 -11.76 9.73 -9.44
N CYS A 412 -11.28 8.48 -9.39
CA CYS A 412 -11.95 7.36 -10.02
C CYS A 412 -13.29 7.07 -9.34
N TRP A 413 -13.33 7.04 -8.00
CA TRP A 413 -14.58 6.80 -7.26
C TRP A 413 -15.58 7.93 -7.42
N ASP A 414 -15.11 9.17 -7.46
CA ASP A 414 -15.95 10.33 -7.81
C ASP A 414 -16.60 10.16 -9.20
N THR A 415 -15.80 9.78 -10.21
CA THR A 415 -16.31 9.54 -11.57
C THR A 415 -17.31 8.37 -11.61
N LYS A 416 -17.00 7.28 -10.89
CA LYS A 416 -17.86 6.09 -10.78
C LYS A 416 -19.22 6.42 -10.20
N THR A 417 -19.27 7.21 -9.14
CA THR A 417 -20.54 7.54 -8.50
C THR A 417 -21.29 8.65 -9.20
N TYR A 418 -20.59 9.55 -9.91
CA TYR A 418 -21.22 10.55 -10.76
C TYR A 418 -21.99 9.93 -11.93
N TYR A 419 -21.36 9.06 -12.72
CA TYR A 419 -22.02 8.45 -13.88
C TYR A 419 -22.82 7.18 -13.54
N TYR A 420 -22.45 6.48 -12.46
CA TYR A 420 -23.09 5.26 -11.97
C TYR A 420 -23.34 4.22 -13.09
N TYR A 421 -22.35 4.08 -13.98
CA TYR A 421 -22.48 3.34 -15.24
C TYR A 421 -22.49 1.81 -15.07
N PRO A 422 -23.31 1.05 -15.81
CA PRO A 422 -23.48 -0.39 -15.62
C PRO A 422 -22.30 -1.20 -16.15
N ARG A 423 -22.10 -2.42 -15.63
CA ARG A 423 -21.08 -3.38 -16.08
C ARG A 423 -21.52 -4.12 -17.35
N PRO A 424 -20.59 -4.68 -18.14
CA PRO A 424 -20.93 -5.53 -19.29
C PRO A 424 -21.91 -6.66 -18.93
N SER A 425 -21.67 -7.36 -17.81
CA SER A 425 -22.52 -8.45 -17.33
C SER A 425 -23.94 -8.04 -16.90
N GLN A 426 -24.20 -6.75 -16.68
CA GLN A 426 -25.56 -6.24 -16.44
C GLN A 426 -26.34 -5.98 -17.72
N ILE A 427 -25.63 -5.80 -18.84
CA ILE A 427 -26.22 -5.60 -20.17
C ILE A 427 -26.40 -6.94 -20.86
N ASP A 428 -25.44 -7.85 -20.68
CA ASP A 428 -25.45 -9.19 -21.21
C ASP A 428 -24.98 -10.20 -20.16
N GLY A 429 -25.94 -10.88 -19.54
CA GLY A 429 -25.68 -11.88 -18.50
C GLY A 429 -24.95 -13.13 -18.98
N SER A 430 -24.75 -13.31 -20.30
CA SER A 430 -23.96 -14.42 -20.85
C SER A 430 -22.44 -14.17 -20.77
N ILE A 431 -22.01 -12.93 -20.52
CA ILE A 431 -20.59 -12.58 -20.41
C ILE A 431 -19.99 -13.22 -19.14
N LYS A 432 -19.09 -14.17 -19.33
CA LYS A 432 -18.27 -14.75 -18.25
C LYS A 432 -17.33 -13.69 -17.69
N THR A 433 -17.08 -13.74 -16.38
CA THR A 433 -16.22 -12.75 -15.70
C THR A 433 -15.20 -13.41 -14.78
N ILE A 434 -14.10 -12.72 -14.49
CA ILE A 434 -13.14 -13.07 -13.42
C ILE A 434 -13.67 -12.78 -12.00
N GLY A 435 -14.98 -12.56 -11.85
CA GLY A 435 -15.60 -11.99 -10.67
C GLY A 435 -15.91 -10.50 -10.88
N THR A 436 -17.18 -10.12 -10.70
CA THR A 436 -17.64 -8.73 -10.91
C THR A 436 -17.47 -7.91 -9.64
N PRO A 437 -16.66 -6.84 -9.65
CA PRO A 437 -16.51 -5.99 -8.46
C PRO A 437 -17.78 -5.18 -8.15
N ASN A 438 -18.10 -5.00 -6.87
CA ASN A 438 -19.35 -4.35 -6.42
C ASN A 438 -19.28 -2.81 -6.43
N PHE A 439 -19.07 -2.24 -7.61
CA PHE A 439 -19.08 -0.79 -7.88
C PHE A 439 -19.25 -0.50 -9.39
N PRO A 440 -19.71 0.71 -9.76
CA PRO A 440 -19.93 1.11 -11.16
C PRO A 440 -18.71 0.92 -12.06
N SER A 441 -18.93 0.78 -13.36
CA SER A 441 -17.89 0.47 -14.35
C SER A 441 -17.01 1.68 -14.70
N TYR A 442 -17.58 2.83 -15.04
CA TYR A 442 -16.83 3.94 -15.62
C TYR A 442 -16.24 4.91 -14.58
N THR A 443 -14.95 5.24 -14.59
CA THR A 443 -13.84 4.66 -15.37
C THR A 443 -13.26 3.40 -14.70
N SER A 444 -12.41 2.64 -15.39
CA SER A 444 -11.73 1.48 -14.81
C SER A 444 -10.75 1.89 -13.71
N GLY A 445 -10.98 1.39 -12.49
CA GLY A 445 -10.10 1.68 -11.35
C GLY A 445 -8.68 1.12 -11.53
N HIS A 446 -8.53 -0.09 -12.09
CA HIS A 446 -7.21 -0.65 -12.38
C HIS A 446 -6.45 0.23 -13.37
N SER A 447 -7.12 0.69 -14.43
CA SER A 447 -6.53 1.58 -15.43
C SER A 447 -6.09 2.91 -14.82
N THR A 448 -6.92 3.51 -13.96
CA THR A 448 -6.59 4.79 -13.29
C THR A 448 -5.48 4.67 -12.26
N PHE A 449 -5.47 3.62 -11.43
CA PHE A 449 -4.36 3.35 -10.51
C PHE A 449 -3.05 3.10 -11.27
N SER A 450 -3.11 2.26 -12.32
CA SER A 450 -1.95 1.90 -13.12
C SER A 450 -1.36 3.08 -13.89
N GLY A 451 -2.19 3.92 -14.50
CA GLY A 451 -1.72 5.13 -15.18
C GLY A 451 -1.00 6.09 -14.22
N ALA A 452 -1.58 6.31 -13.03
CA ALA A 452 -0.98 7.16 -12.02
C ALA A 452 0.36 6.59 -11.50
N ALA A 453 0.40 5.29 -11.23
CA ALA A 453 1.60 4.61 -10.77
C ALA A 453 2.73 4.63 -11.80
N ALA A 454 2.44 4.21 -13.04
CA ALA A 454 3.41 4.22 -14.13
C ALA A 454 3.93 5.64 -14.42
N THR A 455 3.08 6.67 -14.35
CA THR A 455 3.49 8.06 -14.54
C THR A 455 4.52 8.50 -13.50
N VAL A 456 4.28 8.20 -12.21
CA VAL A 456 5.22 8.58 -11.13
C VAL A 456 6.50 7.76 -11.22
N LEU A 457 6.40 6.44 -11.38
CA LEU A 457 7.58 5.58 -11.45
C LEU A 457 8.43 5.86 -12.69
N SER A 458 7.84 6.21 -13.83
CA SER A 458 8.59 6.62 -15.03
C SER A 458 9.31 7.95 -14.88
N TYR A 459 8.83 8.83 -14.00
CA TYR A 459 9.56 10.05 -13.64
C TYR A 459 10.78 9.73 -12.76
N ILE A 460 10.62 8.82 -11.80
CA ILE A 460 11.68 8.47 -10.83
C ILE A 460 12.74 7.56 -11.48
N PHE A 461 12.31 6.63 -12.33
CA PHE A 461 13.13 5.66 -13.05
C PHE A 461 12.88 5.77 -14.56
N PRO A 462 13.43 6.81 -15.24
CA PRO A 462 13.22 7.02 -16.67
C PRO A 462 13.60 5.83 -17.55
N GLN A 463 14.58 5.02 -17.13
CA GLN A 463 15.02 3.79 -17.79
C GLN A 463 13.94 2.69 -17.79
N GLU A 464 13.05 2.67 -16.80
CA GLU A 464 11.97 1.68 -16.68
C GLU A 464 10.68 2.11 -17.40
N LYS A 465 10.65 3.32 -17.96
CA LYS A 465 9.44 3.96 -18.47
C LYS A 465 8.65 3.08 -19.44
N THR A 466 9.32 2.54 -20.46
CA THR A 466 8.65 1.69 -21.47
C THR A 466 8.03 0.44 -20.85
N THR A 467 8.73 -0.19 -19.91
CA THR A 467 8.23 -1.37 -19.18
C THR A 467 7.02 -1.01 -18.32
N LEU A 468 7.09 0.10 -17.58
CA LEU A 468 6.03 0.58 -16.69
C LEU A 468 4.77 0.97 -17.48
N GLU A 469 4.91 1.67 -18.60
CA GLU A 469 3.81 2.03 -19.49
C GLU A 469 3.16 0.77 -20.10
N ALA A 470 3.96 -0.23 -20.49
CA ALA A 470 3.46 -1.50 -20.98
C ALA A 470 2.71 -2.30 -19.89
N MET A 471 3.21 -2.30 -18.65
CA MET A 471 2.51 -2.91 -17.51
C MET A 471 1.17 -2.22 -17.24
N ALA A 472 1.14 -0.88 -17.25
CA ALA A 472 -0.10 -0.14 -17.05
C ALA A 472 -1.13 -0.40 -18.16
N MET A 473 -0.68 -0.47 -19.42
CA MET A 473 -1.52 -0.86 -20.54
C MET A 473 -2.06 -2.28 -20.35
N GLN A 474 -1.21 -3.25 -20.03
CA GLN A 474 -1.63 -4.64 -19.82
C GLN A 474 -2.63 -4.77 -18.67
N ALA A 475 -2.42 -4.05 -17.56
CA ALA A 475 -3.38 -3.98 -16.45
C ALA A 475 -4.73 -3.41 -16.90
N SER A 476 -4.74 -2.42 -17.77
CA SER A 476 -5.94 -1.82 -18.35
C SER A 476 -6.69 -2.80 -19.26
N GLU A 477 -5.97 -3.43 -20.20
CA GLU A 477 -6.52 -4.43 -21.13
C GLU A 477 -7.10 -5.65 -20.40
N SER A 478 -6.44 -6.06 -19.32
CA SER A 478 -6.84 -7.21 -18.50
C SER A 478 -8.30 -7.15 -18.06
N ARG A 479 -8.87 -5.95 -17.95
CA ARG A 479 -10.24 -5.74 -17.46
C ARG A 479 -11.30 -6.07 -18.52
N ILE A 480 -10.96 -5.88 -19.78
CA ILE A 480 -11.79 -6.25 -20.93
C ILE A 480 -11.71 -7.76 -21.12
N TYR A 481 -10.50 -8.32 -21.04
CA TYR A 481 -10.27 -9.77 -21.04
C TYR A 481 -11.04 -10.45 -19.90
N GLY A 482 -11.06 -9.83 -18.72
CA GLY A 482 -11.81 -10.29 -17.56
C GLY A 482 -13.32 -10.11 -17.63
N GLY A 483 -13.86 -9.45 -18.67
CA GLY A 483 -15.31 -9.29 -18.90
C GLY A 483 -16.01 -8.26 -18.01
N ILE A 484 -15.25 -7.36 -17.37
CA ILE A 484 -15.76 -6.50 -16.29
C ILE A 484 -15.70 -5.00 -16.61
N HIS A 485 -15.06 -4.60 -17.71
CA HIS A 485 -14.99 -3.23 -18.19
C HIS A 485 -15.09 -3.18 -19.71
N TYR A 486 -15.58 -2.04 -20.22
CA TYR A 486 -15.53 -1.71 -21.64
C TYR A 486 -14.19 -1.08 -22.01
N ARG A 487 -13.85 -1.11 -23.30
CA ARG A 487 -12.69 -0.40 -23.88
C ARG A 487 -12.59 1.05 -23.43
N PHE A 488 -13.69 1.80 -23.51
CA PHE A 488 -13.72 3.22 -23.11
C PHE A 488 -13.51 3.42 -21.60
N ASP A 489 -13.93 2.48 -20.73
CA ASP A 489 -13.63 2.57 -19.29
C ASP A 489 -12.12 2.54 -19.05
N CYS A 490 -11.43 1.68 -19.82
CA CYS A 490 -10.02 1.38 -19.69
C CYS A 490 -9.14 2.50 -20.27
N GLU A 491 -9.42 2.94 -21.49
CA GLU A 491 -8.67 4.01 -22.15
C GLU A 491 -8.81 5.33 -21.41
N VAL A 492 -10.04 5.75 -21.09
CA VAL A 492 -10.26 6.97 -20.31
C VAL A 492 -9.66 6.83 -18.90
N GLY A 493 -9.79 5.64 -18.29
CA GLY A 493 -9.18 5.35 -17.00
C GLY A 493 -7.66 5.59 -16.99
N LEU A 494 -6.94 5.11 -18.02
CA LEU A 494 -5.50 5.36 -18.19
C LEU A 494 -5.19 6.85 -18.37
N VAL A 495 -5.94 7.55 -19.24
CA VAL A 495 -5.74 9.00 -19.45
C VAL A 495 -5.91 9.77 -18.16
N CYS A 496 -6.99 9.51 -17.40
CA CYS A 496 -7.22 10.10 -16.09
C CYS A 496 -6.07 9.78 -15.12
N GLY A 497 -5.66 8.52 -15.04
CA GLY A 497 -4.55 8.08 -14.18
C GLY A 497 -3.25 8.85 -14.47
N ASN A 498 -2.89 8.97 -15.75
CA ASN A 498 -1.69 9.70 -16.18
C ASN A 498 -1.75 11.19 -15.82
N GLY A 499 -2.91 11.82 -16.05
CA GLY A 499 -3.14 13.22 -15.68
C GLY A 499 -3.01 13.46 -14.18
N ILE A 500 -3.58 12.57 -13.36
CA ILE A 500 -3.52 12.64 -11.90
C ILE A 500 -2.09 12.40 -11.39
N GLY A 501 -1.41 11.38 -11.90
CA GLY A 501 -0.01 11.09 -11.57
C GLY A 501 0.93 12.27 -11.83
N SER A 502 0.62 13.09 -12.84
CA SER A 502 1.39 14.29 -13.18
C SER A 502 1.40 15.34 -12.06
N PHE A 503 0.41 15.38 -11.17
CA PHE A 503 0.43 16.27 -10.00
C PHE A 503 1.49 15.82 -8.97
N SER A 504 1.61 14.52 -8.71
CA SER A 504 2.72 13.98 -7.90
C SER A 504 4.07 14.22 -8.56
N VAL A 505 4.19 14.04 -9.88
CA VAL A 505 5.44 14.34 -10.61
C VAL A 505 5.82 15.81 -10.48
N LYS A 506 4.85 16.74 -10.59
CA LYS A 506 5.10 18.17 -10.38
C LYS A 506 5.61 18.45 -8.97
N ARG A 507 5.06 17.78 -7.94
CA ARG A 507 5.58 17.87 -6.57
C ARG A 507 7.01 17.34 -6.50
N GLY A 508 7.27 16.14 -7.03
CA GLY A 508 8.60 15.54 -7.03
C GLY A 508 9.67 16.40 -7.71
N LYS A 509 9.34 17.05 -8.83
CA LYS A 509 10.26 17.99 -9.50
C LYS A 509 10.60 19.22 -8.65
N ALA A 510 9.73 19.59 -7.71
CA ALA A 510 9.84 20.81 -6.92
C ALA A 510 10.24 20.57 -5.46
N ASP A 511 10.53 19.33 -5.06
CA ASP A 511 10.76 18.95 -3.67
C ASP A 511 12.21 19.15 -3.17
N GLY A 512 13.13 19.57 -4.05
CA GLY A 512 14.52 19.83 -3.68
C GLY A 512 15.41 18.59 -3.59
N SER A 513 14.96 17.45 -4.12
CA SER A 513 15.72 16.19 -4.11
C SER A 513 16.41 15.82 -5.42
N ASN A 514 16.25 16.61 -6.49
CA ASN A 514 16.87 16.31 -7.80
C ASN A 514 18.36 16.63 -7.82
#